data_AF-A0A7X4ETP1-F1
#
_entry.id   AF-A0A7X4ETP1-F1
#
_cell.length_a   1.000
_cell.length_b   1.000
_cell.length_c   1.000
_cell.angle_alpha   90.00
_cell.angle_beta   90.00
_cell.angle_gamma   90.00
#
_symmetry.space_group_name_H-M   'P 1'
#
loop_
_entity.id
_entity.type
_entity.pdbx_description
1 polymer ?
#
loop_
_entity_poly.entity_id
_entity_poly.type
_entity_poly.pdbx_seq_one_letter_code
_entity_poly.pdbx_strand_id
1 'polypeptide(L)'
;MVRNRKIVPNPYPSVKWKEVEFQYLEDQNLLLQRNASRVSHRALAVVCKNYEIHYTLDNGKYEGSIIVPATFITDGISIPKWATKLTGIKRWGKGIEAAVVHDYLYVAWQYMGKKRGPKRKDKKFADELFRAGLLAAGVSKNKTCLMYLASDSDTGWAIYKGKNHPEDTWYNGPLC
;
A
#
# COMPACT_ATOMS: atom_id res chain seq x y z
N MET A 1 -19.55 7.31 -23.05
CA MET A 1 -18.53 6.29 -22.74
C MET A 1 -18.57 5.96 -21.26
N VAL A 2 -19.10 4.79 -20.90
CA VAL A 2 -18.99 4.28 -19.52
C VAL A 2 -17.54 3.87 -19.34
N ARG A 3 -16.74 4.67 -18.64
CA ARG A 3 -15.39 4.25 -18.22
C ARG A 3 -15.56 2.97 -17.40
N ASN A 4 -15.14 1.82 -17.92
CA ASN A 4 -15.09 0.56 -17.18
C ASN A 4 -14.33 0.83 -15.87
N ARG A 5 -15.06 0.96 -14.76
CA ARG A 5 -14.41 1.14 -13.46
C ARG A 5 -13.76 -0.19 -13.13
N LYS A 6 -12.43 -0.19 -12.96
CA LYS A 6 -11.70 -1.34 -12.43
C LYS A 6 -12.32 -1.71 -11.08
N ILE A 7 -12.85 -2.92 -10.97
CA ILE A 7 -13.40 -3.46 -9.73
C ILE A 7 -12.34 -4.38 -9.13
N VAL A 8 -12.01 -4.18 -7.86
CA VAL A 8 -11.07 -5.04 -7.13
C VAL A 8 -11.79 -5.85 -6.05
N PRO A 9 -11.35 -7.09 -5.78
CA PRO A 9 -11.80 -7.85 -4.60
C PRO A 9 -11.54 -7.06 -3.31
N ASN A 10 -12.32 -7.34 -2.26
CA ASN A 10 -12.11 -6.70 -0.95
C ASN A 10 -10.80 -7.20 -0.31
N PRO A 11 -9.76 -6.36 -0.17
CA PRO A 11 -8.48 -6.80 0.40
C PRO A 11 -8.44 -6.69 1.92
N TYR A 12 -9.50 -6.20 2.56
CA TYR A 12 -9.54 -5.99 4.02
C TYR A 12 -10.19 -7.18 4.73
N PRO A 13 -9.66 -7.59 5.89
CA PRO A 13 -10.23 -8.68 6.67
C PRO A 13 -11.67 -8.37 7.12
N SER A 14 -12.51 -9.40 7.07
CA SER A 14 -13.90 -9.35 7.58
C SER A 14 -13.97 -9.58 9.09
N VAL A 15 -12.99 -10.29 9.65
CA VAL A 15 -12.88 -10.63 11.07
C VAL A 15 -12.33 -9.47 11.89
N LYS A 16 -12.64 -9.46 13.19
CA LYS A 16 -11.96 -8.59 14.17
C LYS A 16 -10.56 -9.17 14.43
N TRP A 17 -9.57 -8.30 14.53
CA TRP A 17 -8.17 -8.65 14.75
C TRP A 17 -7.53 -7.61 15.69
N LYS A 18 -6.43 -8.02 16.34
CA LYS A 18 -5.61 -7.19 17.22
C LYS A 18 -4.19 -7.03 16.66
N GLU A 19 -3.65 -8.11 16.14
CA GLU A 19 -2.26 -8.17 15.64
C GLU A 19 -2.25 -8.66 14.19
N VAL A 20 -1.25 -8.20 13.44
CA VAL A 20 -1.02 -8.57 12.04
C VAL A 20 0.46 -8.85 11.83
N GLU A 21 0.76 -9.91 11.10
CA GLU A 21 2.10 -10.23 10.63
C GLU A 21 2.13 -10.19 9.11
N PHE A 22 3.26 -9.76 8.56
CA PHE A 22 3.48 -9.64 7.13
C PHE A 22 4.51 -10.68 6.69
N GLN A 23 4.20 -11.39 5.62
CA GLN A 23 5.08 -12.41 5.05
C GLN A 23 5.39 -12.09 3.58
N TYR A 24 6.68 -11.92 3.29
CA TYR A 24 7.18 -11.83 1.92
C TYR A 24 7.17 -13.21 1.28
N LEU A 25 6.72 -13.29 0.02
CA LEU A 25 6.82 -14.51 -0.77
C LEU A 25 8.15 -14.51 -1.51
N GLU A 26 8.99 -15.52 -1.27
CA GLU A 26 10.37 -15.59 -1.79
C GLU A 26 10.44 -15.51 -3.32
N ASP A 27 9.43 -16.05 -4.03
CA ASP A 27 9.39 -16.08 -5.49
C ASP A 27 8.69 -14.85 -6.11
N GLN A 28 8.08 -13.98 -5.30
CA GLN A 28 7.36 -12.80 -5.77
C GLN A 28 8.24 -11.56 -5.67
N ASN A 29 9.19 -11.42 -6.58
CA ASN A 29 9.94 -10.17 -6.67
C ASN A 29 9.05 -9.02 -7.18
N LEU A 30 8.93 -7.93 -6.42
CA LEU A 30 8.24 -6.73 -6.88
C LEU A 30 8.98 -6.13 -8.10
N LEU A 31 8.27 -6.01 -9.22
CA LEU A 31 8.82 -5.38 -10.44
C LEU A 31 8.18 -4.00 -10.65
N LEU A 32 9.03 -2.97 -10.61
CA LEU A 32 8.62 -1.57 -10.74
C LEU A 32 9.25 -0.90 -11.96
N GLN A 33 8.43 -0.31 -12.83
CA GLN A 33 8.89 0.63 -13.85
C GLN A 33 8.93 2.03 -13.24
N ARG A 34 10.15 2.55 -13.02
CA ARG A 34 10.39 3.89 -12.46
C ARG A 34 10.39 4.96 -13.55
N ASN A 35 10.22 6.22 -13.15
CA ASN A 35 10.19 7.38 -14.05
C ASN A 35 9.07 7.29 -15.09
N ALA A 36 7.88 6.93 -14.62
CA ALA A 36 6.64 7.11 -15.37
C ALA A 36 6.26 8.60 -15.50
N SER A 37 7.23 9.50 -15.67
CA SER A 37 7.07 10.96 -15.75
C SER A 37 6.27 11.44 -16.95
N ARG A 38 5.84 10.52 -17.83
CA ARG A 38 4.86 10.75 -18.91
C ARG A 38 3.41 10.37 -18.53
N VAL A 39 3.16 9.93 -17.31
CA VAL A 39 1.90 9.27 -16.91
C VAL A 39 1.03 10.14 -15.99
N SER A 40 1.61 10.75 -14.96
CA SER A 40 0.93 11.68 -14.05
C SER A 40 1.98 12.47 -13.27
N HIS A 41 1.70 13.73 -12.91
CA HIS A 41 2.60 14.58 -12.09
C HIS A 41 2.96 13.97 -10.72
N ARG A 42 2.25 12.92 -10.29
CA ARG A 42 2.44 12.22 -9.01
C ARG A 42 2.95 10.78 -9.16
N ALA A 43 2.88 10.19 -10.34
CA ALA A 43 3.26 8.81 -10.58
C ALA A 43 4.79 8.65 -10.58
N LEU A 44 5.32 7.90 -9.60
CA LEU A 44 6.76 7.69 -9.51
C LEU A 44 7.20 6.31 -10.01
N ALA A 45 6.35 5.29 -9.81
CA ALA A 45 6.55 3.97 -10.38
C ALA A 45 5.22 3.26 -10.68
N VAL A 46 5.29 2.28 -11.59
CA VAL A 46 4.18 1.39 -11.95
C VAL A 46 4.56 -0.06 -11.61
N VAL A 47 3.62 -0.79 -11.02
CA VAL A 47 3.72 -2.23 -10.77
C VAL A 47 3.57 -2.98 -12.10
N CYS A 48 4.64 -3.65 -12.56
CA CYS A 48 4.68 -4.32 -13.87
C CYS A 48 3.92 -5.65 -13.88
N LYS A 49 3.96 -6.39 -12.77
CA LYS A 49 3.27 -7.68 -12.61
C LYS A 49 2.50 -7.70 -11.30
N ASN A 50 1.46 -8.53 -11.20
CA ASN A 50 0.75 -8.73 -9.94
C ASN A 50 1.77 -9.04 -8.83
N TYR A 51 1.67 -8.33 -7.72
CA TYR A 51 2.53 -8.51 -6.56
C TYR A 51 1.68 -9.02 -5.40
N GLU A 52 2.01 -10.21 -4.90
CA GLU A 52 1.26 -10.88 -3.83
C GLU A 52 2.08 -10.95 -2.55
N ILE A 53 1.38 -10.78 -1.42
CA ILE A 53 1.93 -10.97 -0.07
C ILE A 53 0.95 -11.80 0.74
N HIS A 54 1.47 -12.50 1.74
CA HIS A 54 0.66 -13.17 2.75
C HIS A 54 0.68 -12.38 4.05
N TYR A 55 -0.42 -12.48 4.79
CA TYR A 55 -0.50 -11.95 6.14
C TYR A 55 -1.22 -12.93 7.05
N THR A 56 -0.85 -12.91 8.32
CA THR A 56 -1.56 -13.61 9.39
C THR A 56 -2.14 -12.60 10.37
N LEU A 57 -3.20 -12.99 11.07
CA LEU A 57 -3.84 -12.20 12.12
C LEU A 57 -3.88 -12.99 13.41
N ASP A 58 -3.71 -12.27 14.53
CA ASP A 58 -3.80 -12.83 15.89
C ASP A 58 -2.96 -14.11 16.05
N ASN A 59 -1.65 -14.00 15.79
CA ASN A 59 -0.67 -15.09 15.90
C ASN A 59 -1.03 -16.33 15.08
N GLY A 60 -1.37 -16.14 13.80
CA GLY A 60 -1.68 -17.24 12.88
C GLY A 60 -3.11 -17.77 12.94
N LYS A 61 -3.98 -17.20 13.78
CA LYS A 61 -5.39 -17.65 13.90
C LYS A 61 -6.17 -17.48 12.60
N TYR A 62 -5.88 -16.43 11.84
CA TYR A 62 -6.44 -16.21 10.52
C TYR A 62 -5.33 -15.89 9.53
N GLU A 63 -5.55 -16.25 8.28
CA GLU A 63 -4.63 -15.98 7.17
C GLU A 63 -5.36 -15.30 6.01
N GLY A 64 -4.59 -14.60 5.19
CA GLY A 64 -5.08 -14.04 3.94
C GLY A 64 -3.93 -13.61 3.04
N SER A 65 -4.26 -13.26 1.80
CA SER A 65 -3.32 -12.68 0.86
C SER A 65 -3.84 -11.36 0.29
N ILE A 66 -2.91 -10.51 -0.14
CA ILE A 66 -3.20 -9.27 -0.86
C ILE A 66 -2.45 -9.32 -2.17
N ILE A 67 -3.21 -9.16 -3.26
CA ILE A 67 -2.66 -9.00 -4.60
C ILE A 67 -2.76 -7.53 -4.98
N VAL A 68 -1.61 -6.88 -5.14
CA VAL A 68 -1.50 -5.57 -5.78
C VAL A 68 -1.49 -5.80 -7.29
N PRO A 69 -2.49 -5.31 -8.04
CA PRO A 69 -2.58 -5.60 -9.46
C PRO A 69 -1.45 -4.96 -10.26
N ALA A 70 -1.05 -5.60 -11.36
CA ALA A 70 -0.30 -4.94 -12.41
C ALA A 70 -1.02 -3.66 -12.85
N THR A 71 -0.23 -2.71 -13.35
CA THR A 71 -0.61 -1.32 -13.66
C THR A 71 -0.89 -0.41 -12.46
N PHE A 72 -0.79 -0.88 -11.22
CA PHE A 72 -0.93 -0.03 -10.06
C PHE A 72 0.18 1.03 -9.99
N ILE A 73 -0.19 2.29 -9.75
CA ILE A 73 0.74 3.42 -9.59
C ILE A 73 1.01 3.62 -8.10
N THR A 74 2.30 3.72 -7.74
CA THR A 74 2.77 3.91 -6.36
C THR A 74 3.71 5.11 -6.30
N ASP A 75 3.70 5.82 -5.17
CA ASP A 75 4.68 6.86 -4.84
C ASP A 75 5.83 6.32 -3.95
N GLY A 76 5.76 5.04 -3.59
CA GLY A 76 6.75 4.32 -2.81
C GLY A 76 6.71 4.72 -1.34
N ILE A 77 7.85 4.71 -0.66
CA ILE A 77 7.86 5.12 0.76
C ILE A 77 7.69 6.65 0.84
N SER A 78 6.46 7.11 1.07
CA SER A 78 6.09 8.52 1.18
C SER A 78 6.14 9.01 2.62
N ILE A 79 7.33 9.42 3.06
CA ILE A 79 7.56 10.00 4.39
C ILE A 79 7.98 11.47 4.30
N PRO A 80 7.64 12.32 5.28
CA PRO A 80 8.11 13.70 5.33
C PRO A 80 9.64 13.79 5.27
N LYS A 81 10.18 14.82 4.61
CA LYS A 81 11.62 15.01 4.44
C LYS A 81 12.40 15.00 5.76
N TRP A 82 11.81 15.52 6.82
CA TRP A 82 12.43 15.51 8.16
C TRP A 82 12.58 14.08 8.70
N ALA A 83 11.57 13.22 8.47
CA ALA A 83 11.60 11.82 8.89
C ALA A 83 12.59 11.02 8.02
N THR A 84 12.69 11.32 6.73
CA THR A 84 13.75 10.76 5.86
C THR A 84 15.14 11.10 6.38
N LYS A 85 15.37 12.36 6.76
CA LYS A 85 16.67 12.81 7.29
C LYS A 85 17.02 12.11 8.61
N LEU A 86 16.03 11.90 9.48
CA LEU A 86 16.23 11.27 10.79
C LEU A 86 16.40 9.74 10.71
N THR A 87 15.64 9.08 9.83
CA THR A 87 15.60 7.62 9.74
C THR A 87 16.57 7.05 8.70
N GLY A 88 17.02 7.86 7.74
CA GLY A 88 17.79 7.42 6.58
C GLY A 88 17.01 6.52 5.61
N ILE A 89 15.69 6.39 5.79
CA ILE A 89 14.84 5.57 4.92
C ILE A 89 14.66 6.32 3.61
N LYS A 90 15.18 5.72 2.53
CA LYS A 90 15.01 6.23 1.17
C LYS A 90 13.65 5.82 0.63
N ARG A 91 13.08 6.63 -0.26
CA ARG A 91 11.82 6.33 -0.96
C ARG A 91 11.83 4.96 -1.67
N TRP A 92 12.96 4.65 -2.29
CA TRP A 92 13.23 3.38 -2.98
C TRP A 92 14.31 2.63 -2.20
N GLY A 93 13.89 1.75 -1.31
CA GLY A 93 14.81 1.03 -0.44
C GLY A 93 14.08 -0.05 0.36
N LYS A 94 14.68 -0.41 1.47
CA LYS A 94 14.18 -1.44 2.39
C LYS A 94 12.73 -1.17 2.79
N GLY A 95 11.82 -2.08 2.44
CA GLY A 95 10.39 -1.97 2.71
C GLY A 95 9.57 -1.30 1.61
N ILE A 96 10.10 -1.15 0.39
CA ILE A 96 9.36 -0.62 -0.75
C ILE A 96 8.13 -1.49 -1.06
N GLU A 97 8.28 -2.80 -0.96
CA GLU A 97 7.21 -3.77 -1.15
C GLU A 97 6.04 -3.54 -0.19
N ALA A 98 6.33 -3.30 1.09
CA ALA A 98 5.32 -2.96 2.09
C ALA A 98 4.63 -1.64 1.75
N ALA A 99 5.37 -0.64 1.23
CA ALA A 99 4.79 0.64 0.82
C ALA A 99 3.87 0.50 -0.40
N VAL A 100 4.23 -0.34 -1.38
CA VAL A 100 3.35 -0.61 -2.53
C VAL A 100 2.02 -1.23 -2.09
N VAL A 101 2.06 -2.17 -1.14
CA VAL A 101 0.85 -2.77 -0.56
C VAL A 101 0.05 -1.73 0.22
N HIS A 102 0.71 -0.86 0.98
CA HIS A 102 0.07 0.23 1.73
C HIS A 102 -0.66 1.21 0.82
N ASP A 103 0.01 1.71 -0.22
CA ASP A 103 -0.56 2.62 -1.22
C ASP A 103 -1.80 2.00 -1.88
N TYR A 104 -1.71 0.71 -2.25
CA TYR A 104 -2.83 -0.02 -2.82
C TYR A 104 -4.01 -0.11 -1.85
N LEU A 105 -3.76 -0.50 -0.60
CA LEU A 105 -4.79 -0.54 0.44
C LEU A 105 -5.36 0.85 0.77
N TYR A 106 -4.65 1.94 0.50
CA TYR A 106 -5.18 3.29 0.72
C TYR A 106 -6.26 3.67 -0.29
N VAL A 107 -6.25 3.06 -1.48
CA VAL A 107 -7.17 3.40 -2.58
C VAL A 107 -8.13 2.27 -2.93
N ALA A 108 -7.84 1.02 -2.55
CA ALA A 108 -8.63 -0.16 -2.93
C ALA A 108 -10.13 -0.01 -2.61
N TRP A 109 -10.47 0.64 -1.49
CA TRP A 109 -11.88 0.86 -1.13
C TRP A 109 -12.70 1.68 -2.13
N GLN A 110 -12.05 2.51 -2.94
CA GLN A 110 -12.69 3.30 -4.00
C GLN A 110 -13.06 2.45 -5.22
N TYR A 111 -12.42 1.29 -5.35
CA TYR A 111 -12.54 0.36 -6.47
C TYR A 111 -13.22 -0.96 -6.07
N MET A 112 -13.58 -1.14 -4.80
CA MET A 112 -14.46 -2.23 -4.40
C MET A 112 -15.84 -2.00 -5.02
N GLY A 113 -16.44 -3.04 -5.59
CA GLY A 113 -17.81 -2.98 -6.13
C GLY A 113 -18.82 -2.48 -5.09
N LYS A 114 -19.92 -1.88 -5.54
CA LYS A 114 -20.92 -1.12 -4.74
C LYS A 114 -20.29 0.06 -3.97
N LYS A 115 -21.07 1.12 -3.72
CA LYS A 115 -20.59 2.36 -3.06
C LYS A 115 -20.20 2.10 -1.59
N ARG A 116 -18.99 1.59 -1.34
CA ARG A 116 -18.39 1.51 0.00
C ARG A 116 -17.64 2.81 0.30
N GLY A 117 -17.86 3.38 1.47
CA GLY A 117 -17.11 4.51 1.97
C GLY A 117 -15.81 4.09 2.70
N PRO A 118 -14.90 5.03 2.96
CA PRO A 118 -13.69 4.78 3.74
C PRO A 118 -14.08 4.41 5.17
N LYS A 119 -13.41 3.42 5.76
CA LYS A 119 -13.60 3.03 7.17
C LYS A 119 -12.30 3.13 7.94
N ARG A 120 -12.35 3.62 9.18
CA ARG A 120 -11.17 3.70 10.06
C ARG A 120 -10.51 2.34 10.29
N LYS A 121 -11.30 1.26 10.38
CA LYS A 121 -10.77 -0.10 10.53
C LYS A 121 -9.94 -0.57 9.32
N ASP A 122 -10.30 -0.14 8.12
CA ASP A 122 -9.63 -0.52 6.87
C ASP A 122 -8.30 0.24 6.76
N LYS A 123 -8.30 1.54 7.10
CA LYS A 123 -7.08 2.33 7.25
C LYS A 123 -6.14 1.74 8.30
N LYS A 124 -6.65 1.45 9.51
CA LYS A 124 -5.85 0.85 10.58
C LYS A 124 -5.20 -0.46 10.13
N PHE A 125 -5.93 -1.29 9.39
CA PHE A 125 -5.38 -2.51 8.81
C PHE A 125 -4.24 -2.21 7.84
N ALA A 126 -4.41 -1.24 6.93
CA ALA A 126 -3.34 -0.83 6.02
C ALA A 126 -2.09 -0.35 6.79
N ASP A 127 -2.26 0.49 7.81
CA ASP A 127 -1.14 1.05 8.59
C ASP A 127 -0.40 0.00 9.42
N GLU A 128 -1.12 -0.90 10.10
CA GLU A 128 -0.50 -1.98 10.87
C GLU A 128 0.16 -3.02 9.96
N LEU A 129 -0.43 -3.33 8.80
CA LEU A 129 0.18 -4.22 7.82
C LEU A 129 1.46 -3.60 7.24
N PHE A 130 1.45 -2.31 6.95
CA PHE A 130 2.65 -1.59 6.51
C PHE A 130 3.75 -1.62 7.57
N ARG A 131 3.39 -1.35 8.83
CA ARG A 131 4.30 -1.45 9.98
C ARG A 131 4.89 -2.85 10.10
N ALA A 132 4.08 -3.89 10.00
CA ALA A 132 4.53 -5.28 10.01
C ALA A 132 5.47 -5.59 8.84
N GLY A 133 5.15 -5.11 7.64
CA GLY A 133 5.98 -5.26 6.45
C GLY A 133 7.36 -4.57 6.58
N LEU A 134 7.42 -3.37 7.16
CA LEU A 134 8.69 -2.69 7.45
C LEU A 134 9.54 -3.49 8.44
N LEU A 135 8.95 -4.04 9.50
CA LEU A 135 9.66 -4.89 10.47
C LEU A 135 10.17 -6.17 9.82
N ALA A 136 9.33 -6.84 9.03
CA ALA A 136 9.69 -8.06 8.29
C ALA A 136 10.80 -7.77 7.27
N ALA A 137 10.80 -6.59 6.66
CA ALA A 137 11.90 -6.18 5.79
C ALA A 137 13.20 -6.01 6.57
N GLY A 138 13.15 -5.81 7.89
CA GLY A 138 14.27 -5.56 8.79
C GLY A 138 14.54 -4.08 9.06
N VAL A 139 13.54 -3.21 8.90
CA VAL A 139 13.60 -1.82 9.36
C VAL A 139 13.50 -1.81 10.89
N SER A 140 14.34 -1.00 11.55
CA SER A 140 14.38 -1.00 13.02
C SER A 140 13.07 -0.49 13.63
N LYS A 141 12.68 -1.08 14.78
CA LYS A 141 11.42 -0.78 15.48
C LYS A 141 11.21 0.73 15.70
N ASN A 142 12.26 1.47 16.05
CA ASN A 142 12.19 2.91 16.28
C ASN A 142 11.82 3.69 15.02
N LYS A 143 12.40 3.34 13.87
CA LYS A 143 12.09 3.99 12.58
C LYS A 143 10.68 3.66 12.14
N THR A 144 10.29 2.40 12.29
CA THR A 144 8.93 1.93 11.98
C THR A 144 7.87 2.63 12.84
N CYS A 145 8.14 2.85 14.14
CA CYS A 145 7.25 3.59 15.03
C CYS A 145 7.02 5.04 14.55
N LEU A 146 8.10 5.75 14.18
CA LEU A 146 8.01 7.12 13.63
C LEU A 146 7.16 7.17 12.36
N MET A 147 7.28 6.18 11.47
CA MET A 147 6.49 6.11 10.25
C MET A 147 5.01 5.81 10.54
N TYR A 148 4.76 4.86 11.45
CA TYR A 148 3.40 4.51 11.85
C TYR A 148 2.65 5.70 12.46
N LEU A 149 3.31 6.47 13.35
CA LEU A 149 2.70 7.66 13.97
C LEU A 149 2.30 8.73 12.94
N ALA A 150 3.06 8.87 11.85
CA ALA A 150 2.71 9.79 10.77
C ALA A 150 1.44 9.33 10.03
N SER A 151 1.36 8.03 9.72
CA SER A 151 0.22 7.44 9.00
C SER A 151 -1.03 7.31 9.86
N ASP A 152 -0.91 7.05 11.17
CA ASP A 152 -2.05 6.86 12.10
C ASP A 152 -2.68 8.18 12.61
N SER A 153 -2.19 9.32 12.11
CA SER A 153 -2.71 10.65 12.47
C SER A 153 -4.03 11.02 11.76
N ASP A 154 -4.69 12.08 12.24
CA ASP A 154 -5.83 12.68 11.53
C ASP A 154 -5.47 13.15 10.12
N THR A 155 -4.20 13.51 9.88
CA THR A 155 -3.67 13.80 8.55
C THR A 155 -3.71 12.55 7.67
N GLY A 156 -3.30 11.40 8.20
CA GLY A 156 -3.42 10.12 7.49
C GLY A 156 -4.87 9.74 7.19
N TRP A 157 -5.81 10.05 8.09
CA TRP A 157 -7.24 9.84 7.84
C TRP A 157 -7.76 10.76 6.72
N ALA A 158 -7.34 12.02 6.70
CA ALA A 158 -7.68 12.98 5.66
C ALA A 158 -7.20 12.53 4.27
N ILE A 159 -5.98 11.97 4.19
CA ILE A 159 -5.44 11.38 2.96
C ILE A 159 -6.27 10.15 2.56
N TYR A 160 -6.52 9.22 3.48
CA TYR A 160 -7.24 7.97 3.21
C TYR A 160 -8.68 8.18 2.69
N LYS A 161 -9.40 9.16 3.24
CA LYS A 161 -10.77 9.50 2.80
C LYS A 161 -10.80 10.28 1.49
N GLY A 162 -9.66 10.82 1.04
CA GLY A 162 -9.53 11.55 -0.21
C GLY A 162 -9.86 10.65 -1.40
N LYS A 163 -10.64 11.16 -2.35
CA LYS A 163 -10.91 10.42 -3.59
C LYS A 163 -9.75 10.63 -4.54
N ASN A 164 -9.24 9.52 -5.08
CA ASN A 164 -8.22 9.54 -6.10
C ASN A 164 -8.87 9.48 -7.48
N HIS A 165 -8.21 10.12 -8.43
CA HIS A 165 -8.58 10.01 -9.83
C HIS A 165 -8.06 8.68 -10.39
N PRO A 166 -8.85 7.95 -11.20
CA PRO A 166 -8.41 6.68 -11.77
C PRO A 166 -7.07 6.75 -12.53
N GLU A 167 -6.84 7.85 -13.23
CA GLU A 167 -5.60 8.16 -13.96
C GLU A 167 -4.36 8.30 -13.07
N ASP A 168 -4.53 8.63 -11.79
CA ASP A 168 -3.46 8.69 -10.80
C ASP A 168 -3.23 7.34 -10.09
N THR A 169 -4.12 6.37 -10.28
CA THR A 169 -4.07 5.06 -9.61
C THR A 169 -3.66 3.93 -10.56
N TRP A 170 -4.10 3.99 -11.81
CA TRP A 170 -3.94 2.90 -12.77
C TRP A 170 -3.27 3.39 -14.05
N TYR A 171 -2.16 2.75 -14.39
CA TYR A 171 -1.48 2.97 -15.65
C TYR A 171 -2.23 2.33 -16.82
N ASN A 172 -2.40 3.09 -17.90
CA ASN A 172 -3.11 2.65 -19.12
C ASN A 172 -2.18 2.52 -20.34
N GLY A 173 -0.87 2.69 -20.17
CA GLY A 173 0.11 2.52 -21.25
C GLY A 173 0.63 1.09 -21.36
N PRO A 174 1.53 0.83 -22.33
CA PRO A 174 2.18 -0.46 -22.47
C PRO A 174 2.97 -0.78 -21.21
N LEU A 175 2.66 -1.92 -20.57
CA LEU A 175 3.45 -2.44 -19.48
C LEU A 175 4.83 -2.87 -19.99
N CYS A 176 5.78 -2.83 -19.07
CA CYS A 176 6.92 -3.76 -19.03
C CYS A 176 6.44 -5.19 -19.36
#